data_AF-A0AB38CCR7-F1
#
_entry.id   AF-A0AB38CCR7-F1
#
_cell.length_a   1.000
_cell.length_b   1.000
_cell.length_c   1.000
_cell.angle_alpha   90.00
_cell.angle_beta   90.00
_cell.angle_gamma   90.00
#
_symmetry.space_group_name_H-M   'P 1'
#
loop_
_entity.id
_entity.type
_entity.pdbx_description
1 polymer ?
#
loop_
_entity_poly.entity_id
_entity_poly.type
_entity_poly.pdbx_seq_one_letter_code
_entity_poly.pdbx_strand_id
1 'polypeptide(L)'
;MPDIDSRSTRLVALRNEGRHAEALPLLQQLFAEAGQTLNPARSSYFIVMLEWKFLAEAYAPAYAALQAERDAQIQLLLSGQHDFGHHDSRAPQAGSTFGRRSRFSLIAEMNDTLGDARSTADLFAQLDASAPELARQYAWQALQAVVEAGNFALADRYHRAPLEHLDMVNALSASLPLFPAPGTPPRLAAELMNLAKDVRIAAAILRGQGQSAEADALGAALLAGLANDAMRTLAQRELDAPGSITAELVNHQMAQEQQDQQT
;
A
#
# COMPACT_ATOMS: atom_id res chain seq x y z
N MET A 1 -11.54 -4.45 30.97
CA MET A 1 -11.09 -3.64 29.82
C MET A 1 -12.32 -3.13 29.09
N PRO A 2 -12.75 -1.88 29.30
CA PRO A 2 -13.79 -1.29 28.48
C PRO A 2 -13.18 -0.84 27.13
N ASP A 3 -13.40 -1.71 26.14
CA ASP A 3 -14.02 -1.37 24.86
C ASP A 3 -13.29 -0.38 23.90
N ILE A 4 -12.22 -0.85 23.24
CA ILE A 4 -11.63 -0.20 22.05
C ILE A 4 -12.69 0.01 20.95
N ASP A 5 -13.69 -0.87 20.88
CA ASP A 5 -14.78 -0.82 19.90
C ASP A 5 -15.69 0.40 20.16
N SER A 6 -16.04 0.67 21.42
CA SER A 6 -16.82 1.87 21.79
C SER A 6 -16.13 3.18 21.46
N ARG A 7 -14.81 3.26 21.66
CA ARG A 7 -14.02 4.46 21.39
C ARG A 7 -13.81 4.68 19.90
N SER A 8 -13.60 3.60 19.15
CA SER A 8 -13.53 3.66 17.68
C SER A 8 -14.88 4.08 17.10
N THR A 9 -15.99 3.52 17.62
CA THR A 9 -17.35 3.93 17.23
C THR A 9 -17.61 5.40 17.55
N ARG A 10 -17.19 5.87 18.73
CA ARG A 10 -17.33 7.28 19.11
C ARG A 10 -16.49 8.20 18.22
N LEU A 11 -15.28 7.80 17.86
CA LEU A 11 -14.42 8.56 16.94
C LEU A 11 -15.12 8.74 15.58
N VAL A 12 -15.65 7.66 15.02
CA VAL A 12 -16.38 7.67 13.75
C VAL A 12 -17.60 8.60 13.85
N ALA A 13 -18.37 8.52 14.94
CA ALA A 13 -19.52 9.40 15.17
C ALA A 13 -19.12 10.88 15.22
N LEU A 14 -18.10 11.23 16.01
CA LEU A 14 -17.60 12.61 16.10
C LEU A 14 -17.13 13.15 14.75
N ARG A 15 -16.46 12.32 13.94
CA ARG A 15 -16.04 12.70 12.58
C ARG A 15 -17.25 12.96 11.68
N ASN A 16 -18.23 12.06 11.69
CA ASN A 16 -19.45 12.19 10.87
C ASN A 16 -20.30 13.40 11.29
N GLU A 17 -20.28 13.78 12.57
CA GLU A 17 -20.92 14.98 13.09
C GLU A 17 -20.15 16.28 12.79
N GLY A 18 -18.97 16.21 12.14
CA GLY A 18 -18.13 17.39 11.88
C GLY A 18 -17.37 17.91 13.10
N ARG A 19 -17.40 17.18 14.23
CA ARG A 19 -16.77 17.57 15.51
C ARG A 19 -15.29 17.19 15.54
N HIS A 20 -14.56 17.64 14.53
CA HIS A 20 -13.18 17.24 14.25
C HIS A 20 -12.20 17.58 15.38
N ALA A 21 -12.40 18.73 16.05
CA ALA A 21 -11.58 19.14 17.18
C ALA A 21 -11.69 18.18 18.39
N GLU A 22 -12.81 17.50 18.55
CA GLU A 22 -13.01 16.49 19.59
C GLU A 22 -12.58 15.09 19.13
N ALA A 23 -12.72 14.80 17.84
CA ALA A 23 -12.27 13.55 17.23
C ALA A 23 -10.74 13.39 17.26
N LEU A 24 -9.99 14.46 16.96
CA LEU A 24 -8.53 14.43 16.86
C LEU A 24 -7.83 13.91 18.12
N PRO A 25 -8.05 14.45 19.34
CA PRO A 25 -7.38 13.95 20.53
C PRO A 25 -7.75 12.48 20.85
N LEU A 26 -8.97 12.04 20.52
CA LEU A 26 -9.37 10.64 20.67
C LEU A 26 -8.61 9.73 19.69
N LEU A 27 -8.44 10.17 18.44
CA LEU A 27 -7.67 9.45 17.44
C LEU A 27 -6.19 9.34 17.83
N GLN A 28 -5.58 10.41 18.33
CA GLN A 28 -4.19 10.39 18.82
C GLN A 28 -4.01 9.41 19.99
N GLN A 29 -4.97 9.36 20.92
CA GLN A 29 -4.97 8.38 22.02
C GLN A 29 -5.04 6.95 21.50
N LEU A 30 -5.97 6.66 20.59
CA LEU A 30 -6.12 5.32 20.00
C LEU A 30 -4.86 4.89 19.24
N PHE A 31 -4.21 5.82 18.52
CA PHE A 31 -2.95 5.54 17.83
C PHE A 31 -1.80 5.26 18.81
N ALA A 32 -1.65 6.07 19.86
CA ALA A 32 -0.64 5.86 20.89
C ALA A 32 -0.83 4.51 21.60
N GLU A 33 -2.07 4.15 21.92
CA GLU A 33 -2.41 2.87 22.53
C GLU A 33 -2.12 1.70 21.60
N ALA A 34 -2.43 1.81 20.31
CA ALA A 34 -2.07 0.79 19.32
C ALA A 34 -0.55 0.58 19.27
N GLY A 35 0.25 1.65 19.41
CA GLY A 35 1.71 1.57 19.49
C GLY A 35 2.27 0.96 20.79
N GLN A 36 1.47 0.92 21.86
CA GLN A 36 1.84 0.31 23.14
C GLN A 36 1.25 -1.09 23.35
N THR A 37 0.25 -1.46 22.56
CA THR A 37 -0.43 -2.74 22.67
C THR A 37 0.51 -3.89 22.29
N LEU A 38 0.51 -4.94 23.12
CA LEU A 38 1.22 -6.18 22.82
C LEU A 38 0.42 -6.96 21.76
N ASN A 39 1.02 -7.20 20.59
CA ASN A 39 0.40 -7.91 19.47
C ASN A 39 -1.01 -7.38 19.10
N PRO A 40 -1.13 -6.12 18.65
CA PRO A 40 -2.43 -5.53 18.32
C PRO A 40 -3.11 -6.31 17.19
N ALA A 41 -4.45 -6.40 17.25
CA ALA A 41 -5.22 -6.91 16.14
C ALA A 41 -5.03 -6.00 14.91
N ARG A 42 -4.85 -6.62 13.72
CA ARG A 42 -4.65 -5.87 12.48
C ARG A 42 -5.79 -4.89 12.18
N SER A 43 -7.02 -5.24 12.57
CA SER A 43 -8.21 -4.40 12.43
C SER A 43 -8.13 -3.10 13.24
N SER A 44 -7.62 -3.14 14.47
CA SER A 44 -7.50 -1.95 15.32
C SER A 44 -6.61 -0.90 14.68
N TYR A 45 -5.46 -1.32 14.14
CA TYR A 45 -4.56 -0.44 13.41
C TYR A 45 -5.18 0.10 12.11
N PHE A 46 -5.82 -0.78 11.33
CA PHE A 46 -6.42 -0.39 10.05
C PHE A 46 -7.49 0.69 10.23
N ILE A 47 -8.37 0.54 11.22
CA ILE A 47 -9.40 1.53 11.53
C ILE A 47 -8.76 2.86 11.93
N VAL A 48 -7.73 2.84 12.77
CA VAL A 48 -7.03 4.06 13.20
C VAL A 48 -6.40 4.80 12.01
N MET A 49 -5.71 4.09 11.11
CA MET A 49 -5.12 4.72 9.92
C MET A 49 -6.17 5.23 8.93
N LEU A 50 -7.28 4.51 8.78
CA LEU A 50 -8.40 4.96 7.97
C LEU A 50 -9.02 6.26 8.52
N GLU A 51 -9.20 6.35 9.84
CA GLU A 51 -9.72 7.58 10.46
C GLU A 51 -8.71 8.73 10.41
N TRP A 52 -7.40 8.47 10.47
CA TRP A 52 -6.38 9.47 10.17
C TRP A 52 -6.55 10.04 8.77
N LYS A 53 -6.76 9.18 7.77
CA LYS A 53 -7.00 9.62 6.39
C LYS A 53 -8.21 10.53 6.29
N PHE A 54 -9.36 10.07 6.76
CA PHE A 54 -10.58 10.88 6.66
C PHE A 54 -10.50 12.20 7.44
N LEU A 55 -9.89 12.19 8.62
CA LEU A 55 -9.81 13.40 9.44
C LEU A 55 -8.78 14.39 8.89
N ALA A 56 -7.63 13.93 8.38
CA ALA A 56 -6.61 14.77 7.78
C ALA A 56 -7.12 15.45 6.49
N GLU A 57 -7.93 14.76 5.69
CA GLU A 57 -8.59 15.33 4.51
C GLU A 57 -9.59 16.44 4.86
N ALA A 58 -10.32 16.31 5.98
CA ALA A 58 -11.38 17.23 6.38
C ALA A 58 -10.93 18.36 7.33
N TYR A 59 -9.82 18.20 8.04
CA TYR A 59 -9.44 19.07 9.15
C TYR A 59 -7.94 19.34 9.19
N ALA A 60 -7.52 20.57 8.83
CA ALA A 60 -6.11 20.94 8.74
C ALA A 60 -5.27 20.68 10.01
N PRO A 61 -5.78 20.88 11.24
CA PRO A 61 -5.03 20.50 12.44
C PRO A 61 -4.78 18.99 12.57
N ALA A 62 -5.66 18.13 12.04
CA ALA A 62 -5.39 16.69 11.98
C ALA A 62 -4.31 16.37 10.95
N TYR A 63 -4.27 17.06 9.81
CA TYR A 63 -3.17 16.93 8.85
C TYR A 63 -1.82 17.27 9.50
N ALA A 64 -1.74 18.41 10.20
CA ALA A 64 -0.52 18.81 10.92
C ALA A 64 -0.13 17.83 12.04
N ALA A 65 -1.12 17.30 12.77
CA ALA A 65 -0.88 16.28 13.80
C ALA A 65 -0.35 14.97 13.18
N LEU A 66 -0.87 14.55 12.04
CA LEU A 66 -0.39 13.36 11.32
C LEU A 66 1.06 13.55 10.83
N GLN A 67 1.43 14.75 10.38
CA GLN A 67 2.83 15.07 10.05
C GLN A 67 3.75 14.91 11.25
N ALA A 68 3.36 15.45 12.41
CA ALA A 68 4.14 15.34 13.64
C ALA A 68 4.28 13.87 14.11
N GLU A 69 3.20 13.09 14.04
CA GLU A 69 3.23 11.66 14.35
C GLU A 69 4.17 10.90 13.41
N ARG A 70 4.05 11.13 12.10
CA ARG A 70 4.95 10.55 11.10
C ARG A 70 6.41 10.87 11.39
N ASP A 71 6.73 12.12 11.68
CA ASP A 71 8.12 12.53 11.93
C ASP A 71 8.68 11.83 13.19
N ALA A 72 7.85 11.66 14.22
CA ALA A 72 8.21 10.85 15.39
C ALA A 72 8.44 9.37 15.02
N GLN A 73 7.60 8.78 14.16
CA GLN A 73 7.79 7.41 13.68
C GLN A 73 9.10 7.24 12.89
N ILE A 74 9.46 8.24 12.06
CA ILE A 74 10.73 8.25 11.32
C ILE A 74 11.91 8.21 12.28
N GLN A 75 11.93 9.06 13.31
CA GLN A 75 13.02 9.07 14.29
C GLN A 75 13.16 7.72 15.01
N LEU A 76 12.04 7.10 15.40
CA LEU A 76 12.06 5.77 16.02
C LEU A 76 12.62 4.71 15.08
N LEU A 77 12.19 4.70 13.81
CA LEU A 77 12.69 3.76 12.82
C LEU A 77 14.21 3.90 12.62
N LEU A 78 14.70 5.13 12.44
CA LEU A 78 16.12 5.42 12.23
C LEU A 78 16.97 5.12 13.48
N SER A 79 16.38 5.14 14.67
CA SER A 79 17.04 4.71 15.92
C SER A 79 17.09 3.19 16.13
N GLY A 80 16.53 2.40 15.20
CA GLY A 80 16.53 0.94 15.24
C GLY A 80 15.22 0.29 15.72
N GLN A 81 14.17 1.07 15.98
CA GLN A 81 12.86 0.53 16.36
C GLN A 81 12.02 0.21 15.11
N HIS A 82 12.29 -0.93 14.47
CA HIS A 82 11.72 -1.26 13.16
C HIS A 82 10.26 -1.72 13.20
N ASP A 83 9.77 -2.22 14.33
CA ASP A 83 8.40 -2.68 14.52
C ASP A 83 7.55 -1.59 15.20
N PHE A 84 6.28 -1.46 14.81
CA PHE A 84 5.26 -0.66 15.50
C PHE A 84 4.45 -1.56 16.46
N GLY A 85 4.33 -1.15 17.73
CA GLY A 85 3.79 -1.98 18.80
C GLY A 85 4.88 -2.50 19.75
N HIS A 86 4.47 -3.04 20.89
CA HIS A 86 5.38 -3.77 21.78
C HIS A 86 5.34 -5.27 21.45
N HIS A 87 6.50 -5.93 21.52
CA HIS A 87 6.62 -7.38 21.36
C HIS A 87 7.37 -7.97 22.56
N ASP A 88 6.80 -9.02 23.18
CA ASP A 88 7.46 -9.73 24.27
C ASP A 88 8.66 -10.51 23.71
N SER A 89 9.86 -10.14 24.16
CA SER A 89 11.12 -10.76 23.75
C SER A 89 11.28 -12.20 24.27
N ARG A 90 10.38 -12.68 25.14
CA ARG A 90 10.41 -14.04 25.72
C ARG A 90 9.54 -15.07 25.00
N ALA A 91 8.69 -14.65 24.07
CA ALA A 91 7.92 -15.58 23.25
C ALA A 91 8.80 -16.12 22.10
N PRO A 92 8.81 -17.44 21.84
CA PRO A 92 9.61 -18.00 20.74
C PRO A 92 9.24 -17.31 19.42
N GLN A 93 10.26 -16.90 18.66
CA GLN A 93 10.13 -16.23 17.36
C GLN A 93 9.41 -17.07 16.29
N ALA A 94 9.15 -18.34 16.59
CA ALA A 94 8.46 -19.28 15.72
C ALA A 94 6.94 -19.17 15.92
N GLY A 95 6.26 -18.32 15.13
CA GLY A 95 4.83 -18.53 14.92
C GLY A 95 3.99 -17.39 14.37
N SER A 96 4.35 -16.11 14.54
CA SER A 96 3.49 -15.02 14.04
C SER A 96 4.24 -13.77 13.59
N THR A 97 5.05 -13.90 12.54
CA THR A 97 5.47 -12.76 11.69
C THR A 97 4.26 -11.96 11.18
N PHE A 98 3.06 -12.56 11.19
CA PHE A 98 1.78 -11.95 10.83
C PHE A 98 1.24 -10.91 11.83
N GLY A 99 1.82 -10.79 13.03
CA GLY A 99 1.39 -9.82 14.06
C GLY A 99 2.28 -8.58 14.20
N ARG A 100 3.48 -8.56 13.59
CA ARG A 100 4.40 -7.43 13.69
C ARG A 100 4.16 -6.46 12.55
N ARG A 101 3.74 -5.24 12.87
CA ARG A 101 3.56 -4.20 11.85
C ARG A 101 4.89 -3.49 11.65
N SER A 102 5.41 -3.51 10.44
CA SER A 102 6.58 -2.70 10.08
C SER A 102 6.30 -1.22 10.29
N ARG A 103 7.20 -0.53 11.00
CA ARG A 103 7.16 0.92 11.17
C ARG A 103 7.41 1.65 9.86
N PHE A 104 8.21 1.09 8.95
CA PHE A 104 8.36 1.63 7.60
C PHE A 104 7.04 1.60 6.83
N SER A 105 6.32 0.48 6.87
CA SER A 105 5.03 0.35 6.19
C SER A 105 4.00 1.34 6.74
N LEU A 106 4.01 1.60 8.05
CA LEU A 106 3.20 2.63 8.68
C LEU A 106 3.55 4.03 8.18
N ILE A 107 4.84 4.39 8.16
CA ILE A 107 5.27 5.71 7.69
C ILE A 107 4.91 5.91 6.21
N ALA A 108 5.07 4.88 5.37
CA ALA A 108 4.68 4.94 3.96
C ALA A 108 3.16 5.19 3.81
N GLU A 109 2.32 4.56 4.65
CA GLU A 109 0.86 4.77 4.69
C GLU A 109 0.49 6.19 5.18
N MET A 110 1.23 6.73 6.15
CA MET A 110 1.10 8.13 6.58
C MET A 110 1.49 9.10 5.47
N ASN A 111 2.59 8.84 4.75
CA ASN A 111 3.03 9.66 3.63
C ASN A 111 2.03 9.65 2.47
N ASP A 112 1.43 8.51 2.16
CA ASP A 112 0.35 8.41 1.18
C ASP A 112 -0.83 9.30 1.56
N THR A 113 -1.27 9.22 2.83
CA THR A 113 -2.32 10.08 3.37
C THR A 113 -1.98 11.57 3.29
N LEU A 114 -0.71 11.92 3.52
CA LEU A 114 -0.22 13.29 3.48
C LEU A 114 0.06 13.79 2.05
N GLY A 115 0.03 12.92 1.04
CA GLY A 115 0.40 13.24 -0.34
C GLY A 115 1.91 13.50 -0.52
N ASP A 116 2.75 12.94 0.34
CA ASP A 116 4.19 13.22 0.43
C ASP A 116 5.03 12.00 0.04
N ALA A 117 4.95 11.61 -1.24
CA ALA A 117 5.73 10.50 -1.78
C ALA A 117 7.24 10.73 -1.65
N ARG A 118 7.69 11.98 -1.73
CA ARG A 118 9.11 12.34 -1.59
C ARG A 118 9.67 11.95 -0.22
N SER A 119 8.93 12.15 0.86
CA SER A 119 9.34 11.69 2.19
C SER A 119 9.54 10.17 2.27
N THR A 120 8.76 9.37 1.52
CA THR A 120 8.98 7.92 1.43
C THR A 120 10.29 7.60 0.71
N ALA A 121 10.59 8.31 -0.39
CA ALA A 121 11.83 8.13 -1.13
C ALA A 121 13.07 8.52 -0.30
N ASP A 122 13.01 9.66 0.39
CA ASP A 122 14.11 10.16 1.23
C ASP A 122 14.37 9.24 2.43
N LEU A 123 13.31 8.73 3.07
CA LEU A 123 13.44 7.74 4.15
C LEU A 123 14.04 6.44 3.64
N PHE A 124 13.60 5.96 2.47
CA PHE A 124 14.14 4.74 1.87
C PHE A 124 15.62 4.90 1.54
N ALA A 125 16.06 6.04 1.00
CA ALA A 125 17.46 6.32 0.74
C ALA A 125 18.31 6.39 2.04
N GLN A 126 17.75 6.88 3.14
CA GLN A 126 18.44 6.84 4.44
C GLN A 126 18.60 5.41 4.96
N LEU A 127 17.54 4.59 4.88
CA LEU A 127 17.60 3.17 5.24
C LEU A 127 18.56 2.39 4.35
N ASP A 128 18.62 2.72 3.07
CA ASP A 128 19.56 2.14 2.12
C ASP A 128 21.01 2.29 2.58
N ALA A 129 21.35 3.50 3.03
CA ALA A 129 22.69 3.85 3.46
C ALA A 129 23.05 3.25 4.83
N SER A 130 22.07 3.15 5.75
CA SER A 130 22.33 2.68 7.11
C SER A 130 22.09 1.17 7.32
N ALA A 131 21.14 0.58 6.60
CA ALA A 131 20.65 -0.79 6.79
C ALA A 131 20.10 -1.38 5.46
N PRO A 132 20.96 -1.67 4.46
CA PRO A 132 20.52 -2.06 3.12
C PRO A 132 19.69 -3.36 3.07
N GLU A 133 19.92 -4.28 4.01
CA GLU A 133 19.17 -5.53 4.18
C GLU A 133 17.74 -5.27 4.61
N LEU A 134 17.51 -4.25 5.45
CA LEU A 134 16.19 -3.83 5.86
C LEU A 134 15.50 -3.08 4.72
N ALA A 135 16.22 -2.20 4.01
CA ALA A 135 15.71 -1.54 2.81
C ALA A 135 15.23 -2.57 1.77
N ARG A 136 15.95 -3.67 1.58
CA ARG A 136 15.55 -4.77 0.67
C ARG A 136 14.17 -5.37 1.01
N GLN A 137 13.80 -5.41 2.29
CA GLN A 137 12.50 -5.93 2.72
C GLN A 137 11.34 -4.99 2.37
N TYR A 138 11.61 -3.69 2.29
CA TYR A 138 10.60 -2.66 2.04
C TYR A 138 10.63 -2.05 0.64
N ALA A 139 11.58 -2.47 -0.21
CA ALA A 139 11.75 -2.00 -1.57
C ALA A 139 10.43 -1.98 -2.36
N TRP A 140 9.64 -3.06 -2.30
CA TRP A 140 8.36 -3.17 -3.01
C TRP A 140 7.35 -2.06 -2.66
N GLN A 141 7.45 -1.45 -1.48
CA GLN A 141 6.61 -0.32 -1.06
C GLN A 141 7.18 1.02 -1.50
N ALA A 142 8.50 1.17 -1.46
CA ALA A 142 9.18 2.45 -1.69
C ALA A 142 9.46 2.75 -3.17
N LEU A 143 9.61 1.73 -4.01
CA LEU A 143 10.12 1.86 -5.38
C LEU A 143 9.36 2.89 -6.22
N GLN A 144 8.03 2.94 -6.12
CA GLN A 144 7.25 3.93 -6.85
C GLN A 144 7.63 5.37 -6.43
N ALA A 145 7.69 5.65 -5.14
CA ALA A 145 8.09 6.95 -4.61
C ALA A 145 9.53 7.32 -5.02
N VAL A 146 10.45 6.34 -5.01
CA VAL A 146 11.86 6.55 -5.43
C VAL A 146 11.95 6.92 -6.92
N VAL A 147 11.15 6.27 -7.76
CA VAL A 147 11.05 6.59 -9.20
C VAL A 147 10.43 7.97 -9.41
N GLU A 148 9.36 8.32 -8.70
CA GLU A 148 8.73 9.66 -8.76
C GLU A 148 9.70 10.77 -8.30
N ALA A 149 10.57 10.48 -7.33
CA ALA A 149 11.64 11.37 -6.89
C ALA A 149 12.82 11.44 -7.89
N GLY A 150 12.81 10.65 -8.97
CA GLY A 150 13.84 10.64 -10.01
C GLY A 150 15.14 9.92 -9.63
N ASN A 151 15.17 9.19 -8.51
CA ASN A 151 16.37 8.45 -8.10
C ASN A 151 16.42 7.07 -8.78
N PHE A 152 16.60 7.08 -10.10
CA PHE A 152 16.55 5.87 -10.92
C PHE A 152 17.69 4.88 -10.62
N ALA A 153 18.85 5.36 -10.15
CA ALA A 153 19.95 4.49 -9.74
C ALA A 153 19.60 3.67 -8.48
N LEU A 154 18.97 4.31 -7.49
CA LEU A 154 18.49 3.60 -6.30
C LEU A 154 17.35 2.65 -6.65
N ALA A 155 16.41 3.07 -7.50
CA ALA A 155 15.32 2.21 -7.95
C ALA A 155 15.83 0.98 -8.71
N ASP A 156 16.81 1.17 -9.60
CA ASP A 156 17.44 0.09 -10.37
C ASP A 156 18.08 -0.98 -9.46
N ARG A 157 18.71 -0.56 -8.36
CA ARG A 157 19.31 -1.49 -7.40
C ARG A 157 18.31 -2.44 -6.71
N TYR A 158 17.04 -2.04 -6.63
CA TYR A 158 16.02 -2.73 -5.86
C TYR A 158 14.86 -3.28 -6.68
N HIS A 159 14.71 -2.88 -7.94
CA HIS A 159 13.66 -3.41 -8.79
C HIS A 159 13.86 -4.90 -9.04
N ARG A 160 12.74 -5.62 -9.17
CA ARG A 160 12.75 -7.05 -9.52
C ARG A 160 12.67 -7.22 -11.03
N ALA A 161 12.92 -8.45 -11.49
CA ALA A 161 12.70 -8.80 -12.89
C ALA A 161 11.22 -8.57 -13.26
N PRO A 162 10.89 -7.59 -14.12
CA PRO A 162 9.52 -7.09 -14.27
C PRO A 162 8.53 -8.10 -14.86
N LEU A 163 9.02 -9.15 -15.52
CA LEU A 163 8.20 -10.21 -16.13
C LEU A 163 8.26 -11.55 -15.39
N GLU A 164 8.90 -11.60 -14.21
CA GLU A 164 9.10 -12.84 -13.44
C GLU A 164 7.79 -13.58 -13.15
N HIS A 165 6.71 -12.84 -12.91
CA HIS A 165 5.41 -13.41 -12.55
C HIS A 165 4.49 -13.72 -13.74
N LEU A 166 4.92 -13.47 -14.98
CA LEU A 166 4.06 -13.60 -16.16
C LEU A 166 3.47 -15.01 -16.32
N ASP A 167 4.30 -16.05 -16.18
CA ASP A 167 3.86 -17.44 -16.30
C ASP A 167 2.84 -17.82 -15.22
N MET A 168 3.02 -17.33 -14.00
CA MET A 168 2.07 -17.53 -12.91
C MET A 168 0.72 -16.88 -13.23
N VAL A 169 0.71 -15.63 -13.70
CA VAL A 169 -0.53 -14.92 -14.05
C VAL A 169 -1.26 -15.66 -15.19
N ASN A 170 -0.52 -16.12 -16.19
CA ASN A 170 -1.07 -16.93 -17.28
C ASN A 170 -1.67 -18.26 -16.78
N ALA A 171 -0.98 -18.96 -15.87
CA ALA A 171 -1.50 -20.20 -15.28
C ALA A 171 -2.78 -19.97 -14.45
N LEU A 172 -2.86 -18.87 -13.70
CA LEU A 172 -4.07 -18.50 -12.95
C LEU A 172 -5.27 -18.25 -13.87
N SER A 173 -5.04 -17.68 -15.05
CA SER A 173 -6.10 -17.40 -16.02
C SER A 173 -6.84 -18.64 -16.54
N ALA A 174 -6.24 -19.83 -16.41
CA ALA A 174 -6.88 -21.09 -16.77
C ALA A 174 -7.92 -21.57 -15.74
N SER A 175 -7.91 -21.01 -14.52
CA SER A 175 -8.72 -21.52 -13.39
C SER A 175 -9.50 -20.45 -12.64
N LEU A 176 -9.10 -19.19 -12.74
CA LEU A 176 -9.72 -18.07 -12.02
C LEU A 176 -10.34 -17.08 -12.99
N PRO A 177 -11.56 -16.59 -12.70
CA PRO A 177 -12.17 -15.54 -13.50
C PRO A 177 -11.43 -14.21 -13.27
N LEU A 178 -11.36 -13.39 -14.32
CA LEU A 178 -10.84 -12.03 -14.24
C LEU A 178 -11.75 -11.13 -13.40
N PHE A 179 -13.05 -11.32 -13.56
CA PHE A 179 -14.12 -10.69 -12.78
C PHE A 179 -14.89 -11.77 -12.02
N PRO A 180 -14.54 -12.04 -10.75
CA PRO A 180 -15.26 -13.05 -9.96
C PRO A 180 -16.62 -12.53 -9.49
N ALA A 181 -17.45 -13.44 -8.98
CA ALA A 181 -18.73 -13.09 -8.36
C ALA A 181 -18.55 -12.22 -7.08
N PRO A 182 -19.58 -11.47 -6.66
CA PRO A 182 -19.54 -10.69 -5.44
C PRO A 182 -19.11 -11.52 -4.22
N GLY A 183 -18.34 -10.92 -3.32
CA GLY A 183 -17.78 -11.59 -2.14
C GLY A 183 -16.61 -12.55 -2.41
N THR A 184 -16.24 -12.78 -3.68
CA THR A 184 -15.07 -13.58 -4.03
C THR A 184 -13.86 -12.67 -4.32
N PRO A 185 -12.67 -12.94 -3.75
CA PRO A 185 -11.49 -12.13 -4.02
C PRO A 185 -11.08 -12.14 -5.51
N PRO A 186 -10.81 -10.98 -6.13
CA PRO A 186 -10.40 -10.88 -7.54
C PRO A 186 -8.93 -11.21 -7.73
N ARG A 187 -8.57 -12.47 -7.43
CA ARG A 187 -7.17 -12.92 -7.35
C ARG A 187 -6.42 -12.76 -8.68
N LEU A 188 -7.02 -13.14 -9.80
CA LEU A 188 -6.37 -13.00 -11.12
C LEU A 188 -6.12 -11.52 -11.46
N ALA A 189 -7.13 -10.67 -11.30
CA ALA A 189 -7.00 -9.24 -11.58
C ALA A 189 -5.97 -8.55 -10.66
N ALA A 190 -5.90 -8.95 -9.37
CA ALA A 190 -4.90 -8.45 -8.44
C ALA A 190 -3.47 -8.82 -8.87
N GLU A 191 -3.24 -10.05 -9.32
CA GLU A 191 -1.92 -10.47 -9.81
C GLU A 191 -1.56 -9.80 -11.15
N LEU A 192 -2.54 -9.61 -12.05
CA LEU A 192 -2.34 -8.84 -13.27
C LEU A 192 -1.95 -7.39 -12.98
N MET A 193 -2.61 -6.75 -12.01
CA MET A 193 -2.31 -5.39 -11.58
C MET A 193 -0.89 -5.29 -10.98
N ASN A 194 -0.48 -6.26 -10.15
CA ASN A 194 0.88 -6.31 -9.61
C ASN A 194 1.92 -6.44 -10.72
N LEU A 195 1.70 -7.35 -11.68
CA LEU A 195 2.59 -7.54 -12.82
C LEU A 195 2.70 -6.26 -13.68
N ALA A 196 1.58 -5.61 -13.98
CA ALA A 196 1.56 -4.35 -14.71
C ALA A 196 2.29 -3.23 -13.94
N LYS A 197 2.13 -3.19 -12.60
CA LYS A 197 2.86 -2.25 -11.74
C LYS A 197 4.37 -2.47 -11.80
N ASP A 198 4.83 -3.71 -11.71
CA ASP A 198 6.27 -4.05 -11.78
C ASP A 198 6.87 -3.63 -13.13
N VAL A 199 6.16 -3.92 -14.22
CA VAL A 199 6.53 -3.48 -15.59
C VAL A 199 6.58 -1.97 -15.70
N ARG A 200 5.58 -1.25 -15.15
CA ARG A 200 5.54 0.22 -15.17
C ARG A 200 6.71 0.84 -14.40
N ILE A 201 7.05 0.28 -13.23
CA ILE A 201 8.20 0.74 -12.43
C ILE A 201 9.49 0.53 -13.22
N ALA A 202 9.73 -0.66 -13.77
CA ALA A 202 10.93 -0.95 -14.55
C ALA A 202 11.01 -0.07 -15.83
N ALA A 203 9.91 0.11 -16.55
CA ALA A 203 9.87 0.98 -17.71
C ALA A 203 10.16 2.45 -17.35
N ALA A 204 9.69 2.93 -16.19
CA ALA A 204 9.99 4.27 -15.71
C ALA A 204 11.47 4.44 -15.34
N ILE A 205 12.10 3.41 -14.73
CA ILE A 205 13.55 3.38 -14.47
C ILE A 205 14.33 3.50 -15.79
N LEU A 206 14.01 2.65 -16.78
CA LEU A 206 14.65 2.66 -18.10
C LEU A 206 14.51 4.02 -18.80
N ARG A 207 13.30 4.61 -18.81
CA ARG A 207 13.08 5.95 -19.37
C ARG A 207 13.88 7.01 -18.64
N GLY A 208 13.95 6.95 -17.31
CA GLY A 208 14.75 7.84 -16.48
C GLY A 208 16.26 7.75 -16.76
N GLN A 209 16.73 6.59 -17.23
CA GLN A 209 18.10 6.35 -17.66
C GLN A 209 18.34 6.62 -19.16
N GLY A 210 17.32 7.08 -19.90
CA GLY A 210 17.41 7.38 -21.33
C GLY A 210 17.19 6.19 -22.26
N GLN A 211 16.78 5.04 -21.73
CA GLN A 211 16.54 3.80 -22.48
C GLN A 211 15.06 3.65 -22.89
N SER A 212 14.50 4.66 -23.55
CA SER A 212 13.06 4.67 -23.90
C SER A 212 12.64 3.50 -24.80
N ALA A 213 13.48 3.10 -25.75
CA ALA A 213 13.18 1.97 -26.64
C ALA A 213 13.06 0.64 -25.87
N GLU A 214 13.89 0.43 -24.86
CA GLU A 214 13.84 -0.77 -24.01
C GLU A 214 12.62 -0.73 -23.09
N ALA A 215 12.26 0.45 -22.58
CA ALA A 215 11.04 0.64 -21.81
C ALA A 215 9.77 0.32 -22.61
N ASP A 216 9.72 0.74 -23.87
CA ASP A 216 8.59 0.45 -24.77
C ASP A 216 8.56 -1.04 -25.15
N ALA A 217 9.73 -1.63 -25.42
CA ALA A 217 9.85 -3.07 -25.67
C ALA A 217 9.38 -3.91 -24.48
N LEU A 218 9.64 -3.46 -23.25
CA LEU A 218 9.19 -4.14 -22.03
C LEU A 218 7.66 -4.14 -21.91
N GLY A 219 7.00 -3.02 -22.19
CA GLY A 219 5.53 -2.95 -22.25
C GLY A 219 4.97 -3.87 -23.33
N ALA A 220 5.56 -3.85 -24.53
CA ALA A 220 5.17 -4.75 -25.62
C ALA A 220 5.37 -6.23 -25.26
N ALA A 221 6.45 -6.58 -24.55
CA ALA A 221 6.74 -7.95 -24.11
C ALA A 221 5.71 -8.45 -23.09
N LEU A 222 5.29 -7.61 -22.13
CA LEU A 222 4.20 -7.94 -21.22
C LEU A 222 2.95 -8.32 -22.01
N LEU A 223 2.51 -7.43 -22.92
CA LEU A 223 1.27 -7.62 -23.66
C LEU A 223 1.35 -8.84 -24.56
N ALA A 224 2.44 -9.03 -25.30
CA ALA A 224 2.63 -10.17 -26.17
C ALA A 224 2.64 -11.51 -25.41
N GLY A 225 3.11 -11.51 -24.17
CA GLY A 225 3.21 -12.72 -23.35
C GLY A 225 1.95 -13.08 -22.56
N LEU A 226 0.93 -12.22 -22.49
CA LEU A 226 -0.33 -12.52 -21.79
C LEU A 226 -1.21 -13.48 -22.60
N ALA A 227 -1.69 -14.53 -21.92
CA ALA A 227 -2.35 -15.68 -22.54
C ALA A 227 -3.66 -15.37 -23.28
N ASN A 228 -4.41 -14.34 -22.87
CA ASN A 228 -5.70 -14.02 -23.46
C ASN A 228 -5.92 -12.51 -23.69
N ASP A 229 -6.82 -12.20 -24.61
CA ASP A 229 -7.11 -10.84 -25.10
C ASP A 229 -7.71 -9.94 -24.00
N ALA A 230 -8.50 -10.51 -23.09
CA ALA A 230 -9.11 -9.78 -21.98
C ALA A 230 -8.05 -9.27 -21.01
N MET A 231 -7.09 -10.12 -20.64
CA MET A 231 -5.94 -9.74 -19.81
C MET A 231 -5.06 -8.70 -20.51
N ARG A 232 -4.80 -8.86 -21.82
CA ARG A 232 -4.05 -7.85 -22.60
C ARG A 232 -4.73 -6.49 -22.60
N THR A 233 -6.04 -6.46 -22.78
CA THR A 233 -6.82 -5.22 -22.78
C THR A 233 -6.76 -4.52 -21.43
N LEU A 234 -6.96 -5.27 -20.33
CA LEU A 234 -6.85 -4.72 -18.98
C LEU A 234 -5.43 -4.26 -18.66
N ALA A 235 -4.41 -5.05 -19.00
CA ALA A 235 -3.02 -4.68 -18.75
C ALA A 235 -2.63 -3.42 -19.51
N GLN A 236 -3.06 -3.27 -20.78
CA GLN A 236 -2.82 -2.05 -21.55
C GLN A 236 -3.42 -0.83 -20.85
N ARG A 237 -4.70 -0.92 -20.44
CA ARG A 237 -5.36 0.17 -19.70
C ARG A 237 -4.63 0.51 -18.40
N GLU A 238 -4.12 -0.49 -17.69
CA GLU A 238 -3.38 -0.30 -16.44
C GLU A 238 -2.02 0.34 -16.66
N LEU A 239 -1.34 0.00 -17.76
CA LEU A 239 -0.08 0.64 -18.15
C LEU A 239 -0.30 2.11 -18.52
N ASP A 240 -1.39 2.42 -19.22
CA ASP A 240 -1.72 3.79 -19.66
C ASP A 240 -2.26 4.64 -18.50
N ALA A 241 -3.07 4.04 -17.62
CA ALA A 241 -3.75 4.69 -16.51
C ALA A 241 -3.75 3.77 -15.27
N PRO A 242 -2.77 3.91 -14.36
CA PRO A 242 -2.69 3.11 -13.13
C PRO A 242 -3.98 3.20 -12.30
N GLY A 243 -4.46 2.06 -11.82
CA GLY A 243 -5.72 1.92 -11.07
C GLY A 243 -6.94 1.59 -11.95
N SER A 244 -6.80 1.55 -13.28
CA SER A 244 -7.87 1.18 -14.20
C SER A 244 -8.48 -0.19 -13.92
N ILE A 245 -7.66 -1.20 -13.55
CA ILE A 245 -8.16 -2.54 -13.23
C ILE A 245 -9.06 -2.50 -11.99
N THR A 246 -8.68 -1.72 -10.98
CA THR A 246 -9.49 -1.56 -9.77
C THR A 246 -10.80 -0.86 -10.08
N ALA A 247 -10.77 0.20 -10.89
CA ALA A 247 -11.98 0.89 -11.33
C ALA A 247 -12.94 -0.05 -12.09
N GLU A 248 -12.42 -0.89 -12.99
CA GLU A 248 -13.24 -1.87 -13.72
C GLU A 248 -13.82 -2.95 -12.82
N LEU A 249 -13.05 -3.46 -11.85
CA LEU A 249 -13.55 -4.42 -10.86
C LEU A 249 -14.72 -3.83 -10.05
N VAL A 250 -14.59 -2.59 -9.57
CA VAL A 250 -15.65 -1.91 -8.80
C VAL A 250 -16.89 -1.70 -9.68
N ASN A 251 -16.72 -1.23 -10.91
CA ASN A 251 -17.83 -1.03 -11.83
C ASN A 251 -18.57 -2.33 -12.14
N HIS A 252 -17.85 -3.44 -12.32
CA HIS A 252 -18.45 -4.75 -12.55
C HIS A 252 -19.24 -5.24 -11.33
N GLN A 253 -18.70 -5.09 -10.12
CA GLN A 253 -19.39 -5.47 -8.88
C GLN A 253 -20.68 -4.67 -8.70
N MET A 254 -20.65 -3.34 -8.88
CA MET A 254 -21.85 -2.51 -8.77
C MET A 254 -22.92 -2.90 -9.81
N ALA A 255 -22.52 -3.24 -11.03
CA ALA A 255 -23.46 -3.65 -12.08
C ALA A 255 -24.15 -4.99 -11.74
N GLN A 256 -23.43 -5.94 -11.16
CA GLN A 256 -23.99 -7.22 -10.72
C GLN A 256 -24.94 -7.05 -9.54
N GLU A 257 -24.58 -6.25 -8.53
CA GLU A 257 -25.45 -5.96 -7.39
C GLU A 257 -26.77 -5.29 -7.81
N GLN A 258 -26.73 -4.42 -8.81
CA GLN A 258 -27.93 -3.78 -9.37
C GLN A 258 -28.82 -4.76 -10.14
N GLN A 259 -28.23 -5.75 -10.81
CA GLN A 259 -28.98 -6.80 -11.51
C GLN A 259 -29.64 -7.76 -10.52
N ASP A 260 -28.92 -8.18 -9.47
CA ASP A 260 -29.43 -9.08 -8.44
C ASP A 260 -30.58 -8.45 -7.63
N GLN A 261 -30.60 -7.12 -7.47
CA GLN A 261 -31.70 -6.39 -6.82
C GLN A 261 -32.96 -6.24 -7.69
N GLN A 262 -32.87 -6.54 -8.99
CA GLN A 262 -33.98 -6.42 -9.95
C GLN A 262 -34.65 -7.78 -10.27
N THR A 263 -34.08 -8.89 -9.82
CA THR A 263 -34.60 -10.26 -9.93
C THR A 263 -35.19 -10.77 -8.63
#